data_AF-A0A6P2CNF5-F1
#
_entry.id   AF-A0A6P2CNF5-F1
#
_cell.length_a   1.000
_cell.length_b   1.000
_cell.length_c   1.000
_cell.angle_alpha   90.00
_cell.angle_beta   90.00
_cell.angle_gamma   90.00
#
_symmetry.space_group_name_H-M   'P 1'
#
loop_
_entity.id
_entity.type
_entity.pdbx_description
1 polymer ?
#
loop_
_entity_poly.entity_id
_entity_poly.type
_entity_poly.pdbx_seq_one_letter_code
_entity_poly.pdbx_strand_id
1 'polypeptide(L)'
;MVSKKKLDTRRTELLDLFKLADKHPEQAQQAIQQVINPPYSRKLADNITESSINNLSDPYLENYYNDWLYKIWNYAEKIKQ
;
A
#
# COMPACT_ATOMS: atom_id res chain seq x y z
N MET A 1 14.17 -2.10 17.09
CA MET A 1 12.73 -2.38 17.27
C MET A 1 11.96 -1.14 16.87
N VAL A 2 11.11 -1.23 15.84
CA VAL A 2 10.17 -0.16 15.52
C VAL A 2 9.07 -0.12 16.59
N SER A 3 8.74 1.09 17.07
CA SER A 3 7.70 1.26 18.07
C SER A 3 6.33 0.84 17.53
N LYS A 4 5.51 0.15 18.34
CA LYS A 4 4.13 -0.25 17.98
C LYS A 4 3.32 0.89 17.36
N LYS A 5 3.43 2.10 17.90
CA LYS A 5 2.82 3.33 17.35
C LYS A 5 3.14 3.58 15.87
N LYS A 6 4.39 3.33 15.45
CA LYS A 6 4.82 3.52 14.05
C LYS A 6 4.24 2.44 13.14
N LEU A 7 4.06 1.22 13.64
CA LEU A 7 3.40 0.15 12.89
C LEU A 7 1.91 0.45 12.73
N ASP A 8 1.23 0.90 13.78
CA ASP A 8 -0.18 1.32 13.71
C ASP A 8 -0.38 2.47 12.70
N THR A 9 0.53 3.46 12.69
CA THR A 9 0.53 4.54 11.68
C THR A 9 0.67 3.97 10.28
N ARG A 10 1.65 3.09 10.03
CA ARG A 10 1.83 2.48 8.70
C ARG A 10 0.62 1.69 8.24
N ARG A 11 -0.05 0.96 9.13
CA ARG A 11 -1.27 0.22 8.79
C ARG A 11 -2.38 1.17 8.37
N THR A 12 -2.55 2.25 9.12
CA THR A 12 -3.54 3.30 8.84
C THR A 12 -3.27 3.94 7.48
N GLU A 13 -2.03 4.32 7.21
CA GLU A 13 -1.61 4.87 5.91
C GLU A 13 -1.91 3.91 4.75
N LEU A 14 -1.63 2.61 4.90
CA LEU A 14 -1.96 1.62 3.85
C LEU A 14 -3.47 1.52 3.62
N LEU A 15 -4.29 1.54 4.68
CA LEU A 15 -5.74 1.51 4.55
C LEU A 15 -6.30 2.77 3.88
N ASP A 16 -5.79 3.93 4.26
CA ASP A 16 -6.20 5.22 3.69
C ASP A 16 -5.82 5.30 2.21
N LEU A 17 -4.60 4.88 1.86
CA LEU A 17 -4.15 4.82 0.47
C LEU A 17 -4.93 3.79 -0.35
N PHE A 18 -5.33 2.67 0.25
CA PHE A 18 -6.18 1.67 -0.42
C PHE A 18 -7.58 2.22 -0.69
N LYS A 19 -8.20 2.90 0.28
CA LYS A 19 -9.50 3.58 0.11
C LYS A 19 -9.42 4.74 -0.89
N LEU A 20 -8.29 5.46 -0.89
CA LEU A 20 -8.03 6.50 -1.86
C LEU A 20 -7.85 5.91 -3.26
N ALA A 21 -7.16 4.77 -3.40
CA ALA A 21 -7.00 4.10 -4.68
C ALA A 21 -8.37 3.73 -5.26
N ASP A 22 -9.25 3.15 -4.45
CA ASP A 22 -10.59 2.74 -4.87
C ASP A 22 -11.46 3.89 -5.42
N LYS A 23 -11.37 5.08 -4.80
CA LYS A 23 -12.18 6.26 -5.18
C LYS A 23 -11.50 7.20 -6.16
N HIS A 24 -10.20 7.39 -6.01
CA HIS A 24 -9.36 8.37 -6.70
C HIS A 24 -8.00 7.75 -7.05
N PRO A 25 -7.97 6.79 -7.98
CA PRO A 25 -6.76 6.02 -8.25
C PRO A 25 -5.58 6.87 -8.74
N GLU A 26 -5.84 8.00 -9.39
CA GLU A 26 -4.79 8.96 -9.80
C GLU A 26 -4.09 9.60 -8.62
N GLN A 27 -4.86 10.07 -7.65
CA GLN A 27 -4.34 10.69 -6.44
C GLN A 27 -3.57 9.69 -5.59
N ALA A 28 -4.08 8.46 -5.46
CA ALA A 28 -3.39 7.40 -4.74
C ALA A 28 -2.03 7.07 -5.38
N GLN A 29 -1.97 6.96 -6.71
CA GLN A 29 -0.71 6.70 -7.39
C GLN A 29 0.31 7.82 -7.20
N GLN A 30 -0.11 9.09 -7.29
CA GLN A 30 0.76 10.24 -7.07
C GLN A 30 1.27 10.27 -5.63
N ALA A 31 0.40 10.06 -4.64
CA ALA A 31 0.78 10.02 -3.23
C ALA A 31 1.79 8.91 -2.95
N ILE A 32 1.58 7.72 -3.52
CA ILE A 32 2.49 6.58 -3.35
C ILE A 32 3.83 6.83 -4.03
N GLN A 33 3.85 7.39 -5.24
CA GLN A 33 5.09 7.70 -5.99
C GLN A 33 6.01 8.70 -5.26
N GLN A 34 5.49 9.52 -4.34
CA GLN A 34 6.32 10.39 -3.50
C GLN A 34 7.11 9.61 -2.44
N VAL A 35 6.61 8.44 -2.05
CA VAL A 35 7.20 7.59 -1.02
C VAL A 35 8.07 6.50 -1.64
N ILE A 36 7.66 5.98 -2.80
CA ILE A 36 8.29 4.86 -3.47
C ILE A 36 8.89 5.33 -4.83
N ASN A 37 10.22 5.23 -5.00
CA ASN A 37 10.92 5.48 -6.27
C ASN A 37 10.91 4.28 -7.27
N PRO A 38 10.35 4.43 -8.48
CA PRO A 38 10.41 3.41 -9.54
C PRO A 38 11.85 3.13 -10.03
N PRO A 39 12.12 2.00 -10.71
CA PRO A 39 11.18 1.02 -11.25
C PRO A 39 10.81 -0.11 -10.29
N TYR A 40 9.55 -0.50 -10.31
CA TYR A 40 9.03 -1.65 -9.57
C TYR A 40 8.75 -2.84 -10.48
N SER A 41 9.03 -4.04 -9.97
CA SER A 41 8.70 -5.29 -10.66
C SER A 41 7.19 -5.57 -10.55
N ARG A 42 6.46 -5.37 -11.66
CA ARG A 42 5.00 -5.53 -11.88
C ARG A 42 4.34 -6.85 -11.46
N LYS A 43 5.04 -7.76 -10.80
CA LYS A 43 4.58 -9.15 -10.64
C LYS A 43 3.72 -9.44 -9.40
N LEU A 44 3.38 -8.46 -8.55
CA LEU A 44 2.72 -8.76 -7.26
C LEU A 44 1.39 -8.03 -7.02
N ALA A 45 0.63 -7.71 -8.07
CA ALA A 45 -0.62 -6.94 -7.94
C ALA A 45 -1.86 -7.75 -7.49
N ASP A 46 -1.77 -9.08 -7.36
CA ASP A 46 -3.01 -9.86 -7.25
C ASP A 46 -3.58 -9.90 -5.81
N ASN A 47 -4.85 -9.49 -5.73
CA ASN A 47 -5.78 -9.73 -4.62
C ASN A 47 -5.48 -8.99 -3.30
N ILE A 48 -5.08 -7.72 -3.38
CA ILE A 48 -5.11 -6.84 -2.21
C ILE A 48 -6.56 -6.50 -1.82
N THR A 49 -6.86 -6.59 -0.53
CA THR A 49 -8.15 -6.21 0.07
C THR A 49 -7.93 -5.45 1.38
N GLU A 50 -8.94 -4.70 1.84
CA GLU A 50 -8.89 -4.05 3.16
C GLU A 50 -8.60 -5.05 4.29
N SER A 51 -9.20 -6.26 4.21
CA SER A 51 -8.94 -7.36 5.15
C SER A 51 -7.47 -7.81 5.13
N SER A 52 -6.85 -7.91 3.96
CA SER A 52 -5.44 -8.30 3.86
C SER A 52 -4.49 -7.28 4.51
N ILE A 53 -4.82 -5.98 4.46
CA ILE A 53 -4.05 -4.91 5.12
C ILE A 53 -4.29 -4.93 6.63
N ASN A 54 -5.55 -5.10 7.06
CA ASN A 54 -5.91 -5.20 8.48
C ASN A 54 -5.27 -6.41 9.18
N ASN A 55 -5.10 -7.52 8.46
CA ASN A 55 -4.53 -8.76 9.01
C ASN A 55 -3.01 -8.87 8.87
N LEU A 56 -2.31 -7.83 8.38
CA LEU A 56 -0.86 -7.82 8.35
C LEU A 56 -0.29 -8.01 9.76
N SER A 57 0.70 -8.89 9.93
CA SER A 57 1.43 -8.94 11.18
C SER A 57 2.46 -7.82 11.26
N ASP A 58 2.79 -7.41 12.49
CA ASP A 58 3.76 -6.34 12.76
C ASP A 58 5.12 -6.55 12.07
N PRO A 59 5.74 -7.75 12.07
CA PRO A 59 6.98 -8.00 11.34
C PRO A 59 6.81 -7.84 9.83
N TYR A 60 5.65 -8.22 9.28
CA TYR A 60 5.39 -8.07 7.86
C TYR A 60 5.20 -6.60 7.48
N LEU A 61 4.48 -5.84 8.30
CA LEU A 61 4.28 -4.42 8.10
C LEU A 61 5.60 -3.63 8.27
N GLU A 62 6.51 -4.09 9.12
CA GLU A 62 7.82 -3.47 9.28
C GLU A 62 8.68 -3.65 8.02
N ASN A 63 8.78 -4.90 7.54
CA ASN A 63 9.72 -5.30 6.50
C ASN A 63 9.20 -5.11 5.06
N TYR A 64 7.88 -5.19 4.86
CA TYR A 64 7.26 -5.19 3.52
C TYR A 64 6.34 -3.99 3.27
N TYR A 65 6.42 -2.93 4.09
CA TYR A 65 5.58 -1.74 3.92
C TYR A 65 5.60 -1.17 2.49
N ASN A 66 6.80 -1.07 1.89
CA ASN A 66 6.96 -0.57 0.53
C ASN A 66 6.37 -1.51 -0.52
N ASP A 67 6.42 -2.83 -0.29
CA ASP A 67 5.75 -3.80 -1.16
C ASP A 67 4.23 -3.64 -1.11
N TRP A 68 3.67 -3.29 0.05
CA TRP A 68 2.23 -3.01 0.19
C TRP A 68 1.83 -1.70 -0.49
N LEU A 69 2.63 -0.63 -0.35
CA LEU A 69 2.43 0.59 -1.13
C LEU A 69 2.43 0.29 -2.63
N TYR A 70 3.36 -0.55 -3.08
CA TYR A 70 3.43 -0.95 -4.47
C TYR A 70 2.20 -1.76 -4.94
N LYS A 71 1.70 -2.67 -4.10
CA LYS A 71 0.45 -3.40 -4.37
C LYS A 71 -0.74 -2.45 -4.54
N ILE A 72 -0.86 -1.45 -3.66
CA ILE A 72 -1.93 -0.43 -3.75
C ILE A 72 -1.76 0.40 -5.03
N TRP A 73 -0.52 0.77 -5.39
CA TRP A 73 -0.25 1.52 -6.62
C TRP A 73 -0.66 0.75 -7.89
N ASN A 74 -0.37 -0.56 -7.95
CA ASN A 74 -0.83 -1.41 -9.05
C ASN A 74 -2.34 -1.63 -9.04
N TYR A 75 -2.96 -1.79 -7.87
CA TYR A 75 -4.42 -1.86 -7.75
C TYR A 75 -5.06 -0.61 -8.35
N ALA A 76 -4.53 0.57 -7.99
CA ALA A 76 -4.92 1.84 -8.57
C ALA A 76 -4.66 1.91 -10.09
N GLU A 77 -3.57 1.33 -10.60
CA GLU A 77 -3.31 1.25 -12.06
C GLU A 77 -4.38 0.43 -12.77
N LYS A 78 -4.74 -0.72 -12.19
CA LYS A 78 -5.68 -1.68 -12.76
C LYS A 78 -7.10 -1.13 -12.87
N ILE A 79 -7.58 -0.43 -11.84
CA ILE A 79 -8.95 0.12 -11.83
C ILE A 79 -9.11 1.38 -12.68
N LYS A 80 -8.02 2.02 -13.12
CA LYS A 80 -8.05 3.13 -14.08
C LYS A 80 -8.27 2.67 -15.52
N GLN A 81 -7.87 1.43 -15.84
CA GLN A 81 -7.96 0.83 -17.17
C GLN A 81 -9.36 0.30 -17.43
#